data_AF-A0A2V6PGA9-F1
#
_entry.id   AF-A0A2V6PGA9-F1
#
_cell.length_a   1.000
_cell.length_b   1.000
_cell.length_c   1.000
_cell.angle_alpha   90.00
_cell.angle_beta   90.00
_cell.angle_gamma   90.00
#
_symmetry.space_group_name_H-M   'P 1'
#
loop_
_entity.id
_entity.type
_entity.pdbx_description
1 polymer ?
#
loop_
_entity_poly.entity_id
_entity_poly.type
_entity_poly.pdbx_seq_one_letter_code
_entity_poly.pdbx_strand_id
1 'polypeptide(L)' 'VFPGATKLQHWSFADPSSLTGTEAEQLQRTREIREEIKKRVQAWVRDVKTWSEARRSALNR' A
#
# COMPACT_ATOMS: atom_id res chain seq x y z
N VAL A 1 -6.24 -11.13 -22.23
CA VAL A 1 -5.64 -9.87 -21.74
C VAL A 1 -6.76 -8.86 -21.55
N PHE A 2 -6.96 -8.33 -20.34
CA PHE A 2 -8.03 -7.36 -20.04
C PHE A 2 -7.67 -5.98 -20.65
N PRO A 3 -8.61 -5.23 -21.24
CA PRO A 3 -8.32 -3.97 -21.91
C PRO A 3 -8.23 -2.84 -20.88
N GLY A 4 -7.12 -2.79 -20.17
CA GLY A 4 -6.83 -1.74 -19.20
C GLY A 4 -5.39 -1.84 -18.74
N ALA A 5 -4.65 -0.73 -18.81
CA ALA A 5 -3.30 -0.66 -18.25
C ALA A 5 -3.40 -0.87 -16.72
N THR A 6 -3.18 -2.09 -16.27
CA THR A 6 -3.16 -2.45 -14.85
C THR A 6 -1.89 -1.88 -14.23
N LYS A 7 -2.03 -0.94 -13.28
CA LYS A 7 -0.91 -0.47 -12.49
C LYS A 7 -0.62 -1.49 -11.39
N LEU A 8 0.39 -2.34 -11.60
CA LEU A 8 0.93 -3.20 -10.56
C LEU A 8 1.78 -2.35 -9.61
N GLN A 9 1.59 -2.46 -8.31
CA GLN A 9 2.48 -1.86 -7.32
C GLN A 9 3.09 -2.95 -6.46
N HIS A 10 4.42 -2.99 -6.45
CA HIS A 10 5.19 -3.85 -5.56
C HIS A 10 5.53 -3.07 -4.28
N TRP A 11 4.99 -3.50 -3.15
CA TRP A 11 5.32 -2.96 -1.84
C TRP A 11 6.07 -4.04 -1.05
N SER A 12 7.37 -3.85 -0.87
CA SER A 12 8.18 -4.73 -0.03
C SER A 12 7.92 -4.40 1.44
N PHE A 13 7.48 -5.38 2.21
CA PHE A 13 7.37 -5.29 3.67
C PHE A 13 8.14 -6.46 4.29
N ALA A 14 8.58 -6.28 5.53
CA ALA A 14 9.15 -7.38 6.29
C ALA A 14 8.07 -8.45 6.57
N ASP A 15 8.44 -9.72 6.44
CA ASP A 15 7.52 -10.83 6.69
C ASP A 15 7.36 -11.06 8.20
N PRO A 16 6.15 -10.88 8.77
CA PRO A 16 5.92 -11.09 10.19
C PRO A 16 6.18 -12.54 10.64
N SER A 17 6.10 -13.52 9.74
CA SER A 17 6.37 -14.93 10.08
C SER A 17 7.86 -15.27 10.17
N SER A 18 8.73 -14.40 9.63
CA SER A 18 10.18 -14.53 9.70
C SER A 18 10.79 -13.89 10.95
N LEU A 19 9.96 -13.26 11.79
CA LEU A 19 10.41 -12.57 12.99
C LEU A 19 10.90 -13.57 14.03
N THR A 20 12.10 -13.36 14.54
CA THR A 20 12.70 -14.14 15.62
C THR A 20 12.75 -13.31 16.91
N GLY A 21 12.92 -13.97 18.04
CA GLY A 21 12.96 -13.34 19.36
C GLY A 21 11.78 -13.72 20.25
N THR A 22 11.58 -12.97 21.32
CA THR A 22 10.49 -13.23 22.29
C THR A 22 9.12 -12.89 21.69
N GLU A 23 8.05 -13.49 22.21
CA GLU A 23 6.68 -13.20 21.74
C GLU A 23 6.35 -11.69 21.80
N ALA A 24 6.84 -10.99 22.83
CA ALA A 24 6.63 -9.56 22.99
C ALA A 24 7.32 -8.74 21.87
N GLU A 25 8.55 -9.10 21.51
CA GLU A 25 9.29 -8.47 20.42
C GLU A 25 8.62 -8.76 19.07
N GLN A 26 8.24 -10.01 18.82
CA GLN A 26 7.52 -10.39 17.60
C GLN A 26 6.19 -9.63 17.45
N LEU A 27 5.43 -9.49 18.54
CA LEU A 27 4.18 -8.74 18.55
C LEU A 27 4.41 -7.26 18.25
N GLN A 28 5.45 -6.67 18.83
CA GLN A 28 5.80 -5.27 18.61
C GLN A 28 6.23 -5.03 17.16
N ARG A 29 7.11 -5.88 16.62
CA ARG A 29 7.54 -5.83 15.21
C ARG A 29 6.38 -6.04 14.23
N THR A 30 5.47 -6.96 14.54
CA THR A 30 4.26 -7.18 13.74
C THR A 30 3.37 -5.93 13.71
N ARG A 31 3.25 -5.22 14.84
CA ARG A 31 2.50 -3.95 14.90
C ARG A 31 3.17 -2.87 14.06
N GLU A 32 4.50 -2.78 14.07
CA GLU A 32 5.26 -1.85 13.23
C GLU A 32 5.01 -2.09 11.74
N ILE A 33 5.11 -3.35 11.30
CA ILE A 33 4.83 -3.76 9.91
C ILE A 33 3.39 -3.40 9.51
N ARG A 34 2.41 -3.66 10.39
CA ARG A 34 1.00 -3.31 10.15
C ARG A 34 0.82 -1.80 9.95
N GLU A 35 1.45 -0.98 10.79
CA GLU A 35 1.35 0.47 10.68
C GLU A 35 2.04 1.00 9.41
N GLU A 36 3.13 0.37 8.98
CA GLU A 36 3.79 0.68 7.71
C GLU A 36 2.87 0.42 6.51
N ILE A 37 2.23 -0.76 6.48
CA ILE A 37 1.23 -1.11 5.46
C ILE A 37 0.09 -0.09 5.46
N LYS A 38 -0.43 0.26 6.63
CA LYS A 38 -1.53 1.23 6.77
C LYS A 38 -1.16 2.59 6.19
N LYS A 39 0.03 3.12 6.52
CA LYS A 39 0.52 4.39 5.97
C LYS A 39 0.65 4.33 4.45
N ARG A 40 1.17 3.21 3.92
CA ARG A 40 1.33 3.01 2.47
C ARG A 40 0.00 2.97 1.74
N VAL A 41 -0.99 2.26 2.28
CA VAL A 41 -2.35 2.21 1.74
C VAL A 41 -3.00 3.59 1.75
N GLN A 42 -2.88 4.34 2.85
CA GLN A 42 -3.42 5.70 2.93
C GLN A 42 -2.78 6.67 1.93
N ALA A 43 -1.48 6.57 1.69
CA ALA A 43 -0.82 7.32 0.63
C ALA A 43 -1.35 6.91 -0.75
N TRP A 44 -1.44 5.60 -1.01
CA TRP A 44 -1.94 5.09 -2.28
C TRP A 44 -3.38 5.53 -2.59
N VAL A 45 -4.28 5.48 -1.62
CA VAL A 45 -5.68 5.93 -1.80
C VAL A 45 -5.72 7.41 -2.18
N ARG A 46 -4.87 8.25 -1.57
CA ARG A 46 -4.77 9.68 -1.93
C ARG A 46 -4.25 9.88 -3.35
N ASP A 47 -3.23 9.12 -3.75
CA ASP A 47 -2.68 9.19 -5.11
C ASP A 47 -3.69 8.75 -6.16
N VAL A 48 -4.43 7.66 -5.89
CA VAL A 48 -5.49 7.16 -6.78
C VAL A 48 -6.62 8.18 -6.92
N LYS A 49 -7.04 8.80 -5.82
CA LYS A 49 -8.07 9.84 -5.85
C LYS A 49 -7.66 11.01 -6.76
N THR A 50 -6.44 11.53 -6.54
CA THR A 50 -5.86 12.62 -7.33
C THR A 50 -5.78 12.26 -8.82
N TRP A 51 -5.31 11.06 -9.15
CA TRP A 51 -5.24 10.58 -10.55
C TRP A 51 -6.62 10.47 -11.20
N SER A 52 -7.63 9.99 -10.46
CA SER A 52 -8.99 9.83 -10.98
C SER A 52 -9.68 11.18 -11.27
N GLU A 53 -9.37 12.21 -10.48
CA GLU A 53 -9.91 13.55 -10.60
C GLU A 53 -9.25 14.30 -11.75
N ALA A 54 -7.92 14.23 -11.86
CA ALA A 54 -7.16 14.80 -12.97
C ALA A 54 -7.59 14.19 -14.32
N ARG A 55 -7.79 12.87 -14.38
CA ARG A 55 -8.24 12.18 -15.59
C ARG A 55 -9.66 12.55 -15.99
N ARG A 56 -10.57 12.77 -15.03
CA ARG A 56 -11.94 13.25 -15.30
C ARG A 56 -11.95 14.70 -15.81
N SER A 57 -11.10 15.57 -15.26
CA SER A 57 -10.99 16.96 -15.71
C SER A 57 -10.41 17.10 -17.12
N ALA A 58 -9.52 16.19 -17.55
CA ALA A 58 -8.92 16.21 -18.88
C ALA A 58 -9.85 15.68 -19.99
N LEU A 59 -10.86 14.88 -19.65
CA LEU A 59 -11.79 14.30 -20.62
C LEU A 59 -13.02 15.19 -20.91
N ASN A 60 -13.29 16.19 -20.06
CA ASN A 60 -14.44 17.07 -20.14
C ASN A 60 -14.08 18.47 -20.69
N ARG A 61 -12.99 18.55 -21.48
CA ARG A 61 -12.46 19.78 -22.07
C ARG A 61 -12.32 19.62 -23.58
#